data_AF-A0A250DDB5-F1
#
_entry.id   AF-A0A250DDB5-F1
#
_cell.length_a   1.000
_cell.length_b   1.000
_cell.length_c   1.000
_cell.angle_alpha   90.00
_cell.angle_beta   90.00
_cell.angle_gamma   90.00
#
_symmetry.space_group_name_H-M   'P 1'
#
loop_
_entity.id
_entity.type
_entity.pdbx_description
1 polymer ?
#
loop_
_entity_poly.entity_id
_entity_poly.type
_entity_poly.pdbx_seq_one_letter_code
_entity_poly.pdbx_strand_id
1 'polypeptide(L)'
;MADSSHAGADAGCSFASYRPTAQFKPFEWVRGEGLSLPQQRLAEFLNDARDVVQGTHMLAQLLSWDEDRREAACSDASPAPFFNACHRGALERLMAVSLGLLSVQIERQCDALDSVRRHG
;
A
#
# COMPACT_ATOMS: atom_id res chain seq x y z
N MET A 1 -13.56 19.08 59.26
CA MET A 1 -12.09 19.03 59.27
C MET A 1 -11.70 17.56 59.24
N ALA A 2 -11.35 17.06 58.05
CA ALA A 2 -10.63 15.80 57.84
C ALA A 2 -10.00 15.91 56.44
N ASP A 3 -8.71 15.57 56.39
CA ASP A 3 -7.74 16.00 55.41
C ASP A 3 -7.83 15.34 54.03
N SER A 4 -7.30 16.11 53.09
CA SER A 4 -6.83 15.82 51.73
C SER A 4 -6.28 14.43 51.44
N SER A 5 -6.56 13.93 50.22
CA SER A 5 -5.50 13.52 49.28
C SER A 5 -6.03 13.49 47.85
N HIS A 6 -5.79 14.60 47.13
CA HIS A 6 -5.83 14.62 45.67
C HIS A 6 -4.58 13.90 45.16
N ALA A 7 -4.74 12.63 44.76
CA ALA A 7 -3.73 11.95 43.97
C ALA A 7 -3.94 12.33 42.49
N GLY A 8 -3.40 13.49 42.12
CA GLY A 8 -3.16 13.83 40.72
C GLY A 8 -2.03 12.95 40.19
N ALA A 9 -2.39 11.83 39.58
CA ALA A 9 -1.50 11.12 38.67
C ALA A 9 -1.90 11.53 37.25
N ASP A 10 -1.47 12.73 36.86
CA ASP A 10 -1.36 13.12 35.45
C ASP A 10 -0.23 12.26 34.87
N ALA A 11 -0.55 11.00 34.59
CA ALA A 11 0.29 10.11 33.82
C ALA A 11 0.27 10.65 32.40
N GLY A 12 1.16 11.61 32.15
CA GLY A 12 1.40 12.20 30.85
C GLY A 12 1.49 11.08 29.83
N CYS A 13 0.41 10.92 29.08
CA CYS A 13 0.38 10.04 27.93
C CYS A 13 1.34 10.68 26.94
N SER A 14 2.59 10.25 26.99
CA SER A 14 3.56 10.54 25.95
C SER A 14 3.05 9.80 24.73
N PHE A 15 2.09 10.42 24.03
CA PHE A 15 1.78 10.09 22.66
C PHE A 15 3.10 10.25 21.93
N ALA A 16 3.82 9.14 21.74
CA ALA A 16 4.92 9.10 20.81
C ALA A 16 4.36 9.71 19.53
N SER A 17 4.82 10.91 19.19
CA SER A 17 4.26 11.69 18.10
C SER A 17 4.32 10.79 16.88
N TYR A 18 3.17 10.29 16.43
CA TYR A 18 3.09 9.40 15.28
C TYR A 18 3.73 10.15 14.13
N ARG A 19 4.95 9.75 13.77
CA ARG A 19 5.64 10.22 12.58
C ARG A 19 5.34 9.17 11.53
N PRO A 20 4.49 9.48 10.52
CA PRO A 20 4.41 8.64 9.35
C PRO A 20 5.82 8.61 8.75
N THR A 21 6.52 7.47 8.88
CA THR A 21 7.82 7.25 8.24
C THR A 21 7.66 7.03 6.74
N ALA A 22 6.45 6.71 6.28
CA ALA A 22 6.12 6.60 4.87
C ALA A 22 6.01 8.00 4.23
N GLN A 23 7.11 8.48 3.66
CA GLN A 23 7.04 9.58 2.71
C GLN A 23 6.61 9.00 1.35
N PHE A 24 5.35 9.18 1.00
CA PHE A 24 4.88 8.88 -0.34
C PHE A 24 5.44 9.94 -1.28
N LYS A 25 6.46 9.59 -2.06
CA LYS A 25 6.93 10.41 -3.17
C LYS A 25 6.03 10.08 -4.38
N PRO A 26 5.18 11.00 -4.85
CA PRO A 26 4.41 10.78 -6.07
C PRO A 26 5.38 10.49 -7.21
N PHE A 27 5.14 9.42 -7.95
CA PHE A 27 5.96 9.09 -9.10
C PHE A 27 5.69 10.05 -10.26
N GLU A 28 6.73 10.39 -11.01
CA GLU A 28 6.62 11.20 -12.21
C GLU A 28 6.36 10.33 -13.44
N TRP A 29 5.09 10.22 -13.84
CA TRP A 29 4.67 9.45 -15.01
C TRP A 29 5.51 9.76 -16.25
N VAL A 30 6.16 8.75 -16.83
CA VAL A 30 6.92 8.94 -18.06
C VAL A 30 5.94 9.15 -19.22
N ARG A 31 5.86 10.38 -19.74
CA ARG A 31 4.86 10.80 -20.75
C ARG A 31 5.08 10.26 -22.17
N GLY A 32 6.18 9.54 -22.42
CA GLY A 32 6.46 8.94 -23.72
C GLY A 32 6.75 9.93 -24.87
N GLU A 33 6.80 11.22 -24.57
CA GLU A 33 7.14 12.28 -25.54
C GLU A 33 8.54 12.04 -26.12
N GLY A 34 8.64 12.02 -27.45
CA GLY A 34 9.90 11.77 -28.16
C GLY A 34 10.34 10.30 -28.27
N LEU A 35 9.59 9.35 -27.70
CA LEU A 35 9.87 7.91 -27.83
C LEU A 35 9.30 7.34 -29.14
N SER A 36 9.94 6.30 -29.67
CA SER A 36 9.34 5.50 -30.75
C SER A 36 8.09 4.77 -30.26
N LEU A 37 7.18 4.43 -31.17
CA LEU A 37 5.91 3.76 -30.83
C LEU A 37 6.09 2.46 -29.99
N PRO A 38 7.10 1.60 -30.25
CA PRO A 38 7.42 0.46 -29.36
C PRO A 38 7.88 0.90 -27.96
N GLN A 39 8.70 1.94 -27.86
CA GLN A 39 9.19 2.47 -26.58
C GLN A 39 8.08 3.16 -25.77
N GLN A 40 7.13 3.83 -26.43
CA GLN A 40 5.95 4.41 -25.78
C GLN A 40 5.11 3.33 -25.12
N ARG A 41 4.78 2.26 -25.85
CA ARG A 41 4.02 1.12 -25.30
C ARG A 41 4.73 0.44 -24.14
N LEU A 42 6.06 0.31 -24.22
CA LEU A 42 6.85 -0.22 -23.11
C LEU A 42 6.82 0.71 -21.90
N ALA A 43 6.95 2.03 -22.10
CA ALA A 43 6.90 3.00 -21.01
C ALA A 43 5.52 3.03 -20.33
N GLU A 44 4.42 2.96 -21.10
CA GLU A 44 3.06 2.83 -20.59
C GLU A 44 2.92 1.57 -19.72
N PHE A 45 3.30 0.40 -20.25
CA PHE A 45 3.28 -0.85 -19.50
C PHE A 45 4.10 -0.78 -18.21
N LEU A 46 5.30 -0.21 -18.24
CA LEU A 46 6.16 -0.10 -17.06
C LEU A 46 5.59 0.87 -16.02
N ASN A 47 4.91 1.94 -16.46
CA ASN A 47 4.21 2.84 -15.56
C ASN A 47 3.04 2.14 -14.88
N ASP A 48 2.19 1.46 -15.64
CA ASP A 48 1.06 0.68 -15.11
C ASP A 48 1.54 -0.40 -14.12
N ALA A 49 2.58 -1.15 -14.50
CA ALA A 49 3.16 -2.20 -13.68
C ALA A 49 3.66 -1.67 -12.34
N ARG A 50 4.40 -0.56 -12.36
CA ARG A 50 4.89 0.07 -11.14
C ARG A 50 3.73 0.54 -10.27
N ASP A 51 2.72 1.18 -10.86
CA ASP A 51 1.57 1.70 -10.11
C ASP A 51 0.78 0.59 -9.43
N VAL A 52 0.58 -0.56 -10.11
CA VAL A 52 -0.03 -1.75 -9.50
C VAL A 52 0.81 -2.28 -8.33
N VAL A 53 2.13 -2.41 -8.51
CA VAL A 53 3.03 -2.91 -7.44
C VAL A 53 3.05 -1.97 -6.24
N GLN A 54 3.21 -0.67 -6.48
CA GLN A 54 3.26 0.34 -5.42
C GLN A 54 1.91 0.49 -4.71
N GLY A 55 0.81 0.52 -5.46
CA GLY A 55 -0.54 0.57 -4.90
C GLY A 55 -0.84 -0.66 -4.04
N THR A 56 -0.50 -1.86 -4.52
CA THR A 56 -0.67 -3.09 -3.76
C THR A 56 0.19 -3.10 -2.50
N HIS A 57 1.45 -2.67 -2.58
CA HIS A 57 2.32 -2.56 -1.42
C HIS A 57 1.76 -1.60 -0.35
N MET A 58 1.26 -0.44 -0.78
CA MET A 58 0.64 0.55 0.10
C MET A 58 -0.61 0.00 0.80
N LEU A 59 -1.48 -0.71 0.06
CA LEU A 59 -2.65 -1.35 0.63
C LEU A 59 -2.28 -2.45 1.65
N ALA A 60 -1.23 -3.23 1.37
CA ALA A 60 -0.72 -4.22 2.31
C ALA A 60 -0.17 -3.59 3.60
N GLN A 61 0.58 -2.49 3.49
CA GLN A 61 1.05 -1.72 4.66
C GLN A 61 -0.11 -1.14 5.47
N LEU A 62 -1.14 -0.63 4.79
CA LEU A 62 -2.33 -0.09 5.42
C LEU A 62 -3.12 -1.16 6.18
N LEU A 63 -3.27 -2.36 5.60
CA LEU A 63 -3.87 -3.50 6.29
C LEU A 63 -3.04 -3.93 7.50
N SER A 64 -1.72 -4.05 7.36
CA SER A 64 -0.83 -4.40 8.49
C SER A 64 -0.96 -3.40 9.64
N TRP A 65 -0.98 -2.10 9.33
CA TRP A 65 -1.17 -1.06 10.33
C TRP A 65 -2.54 -1.14 11.03
N ASP A 66 -3.60 -1.49 10.30
CA ASP A 66 -4.93 -1.66 10.90
C ASP A 66 -5.03 -2.91 11.78
N GLU A 67 -4.33 -3.99 11.40
CA GLU A 67 -4.20 -5.21 12.20
C GLU A 67 -3.49 -4.94 13.53
N ASP A 68 -2.39 -4.19 13.52
CA ASP A 68 -1.68 -3.78 14.74
C ASP A 68 -2.59 -2.98 15.70
N ARG A 69 -3.45 -2.12 15.14
CA ARG A 69 -4.44 -1.36 15.93
C ARG A 69 -5.51 -2.27 16.53
N ARG A 70 -5.97 -3.28 15.78
CA ARG A 70 -6.93 -4.24 16.28
C ARG A 70 -6.35 -5.06 17.45
N GLU A 71 -5.11 -5.48 17.35
CA GLU A 71 -4.39 -6.18 18.42
C GLU A 71 -4.28 -5.30 19.68
N ALA A 72 -3.91 -4.03 19.49
CA ALA A 72 -3.83 -3.05 20.57
C ALA A 72 -5.21 -2.74 21.21
N ALA A 73 -6.30 -2.78 20.43
CA ALA A 73 -7.69 -2.55 20.89
C ALA A 73 -8.21 -3.59 21.89
N CYS A 74 -7.49 -4.69 22.10
CA CYS A 74 -7.73 -5.60 23.23
C CYS A 74 -7.39 -4.96 24.60
N SER A 75 -6.80 -3.76 24.62
CA SER A 75 -6.63 -2.90 25.79
C SER A 75 -7.64 -1.74 25.76
N ASP A 76 -8.36 -1.51 26.87
CA ASP A 76 -9.52 -0.58 26.99
C ASP A 76 -9.28 0.88 26.54
N ALA A 77 -8.03 1.29 26.30
CA ALA A 77 -7.68 2.66 25.92
C ALA A 77 -7.33 2.84 24.43
N SER A 78 -7.39 1.77 23.64
CA SER A 78 -6.91 1.78 22.25
C SER A 78 -8.01 2.10 21.23
N PRO A 79 -7.70 2.87 20.17
CA PRO A 79 -8.68 3.25 19.17
C PRO A 79 -9.12 2.04 18.30
N ALA A 80 -10.42 1.97 18.01
CA ALA A 80 -11.01 0.90 17.21
C ALA A 80 -10.30 0.68 15.85
N PRO A 81 -10.32 -0.56 15.32
CA PRO A 81 -9.85 -0.83 13.96
C PRO A 81 -10.66 0.00 12.95
N PHE A 82 -9.98 0.50 11.93
CA PHE A 82 -10.54 1.30 10.86
C PHE A 82 -11.31 0.42 9.86
N PHE A 83 -10.83 -0.80 9.59
CA PHE A 83 -11.49 -1.72 8.66
C PHE A 83 -12.25 -2.85 9.36
N ASN A 84 -13.50 -3.05 8.93
CA ASN A 84 -14.24 -4.28 9.24
C ASN A 84 -13.78 -5.45 8.33
N ALA A 85 -14.28 -6.65 8.61
CA ALA A 85 -13.90 -7.86 7.86
C ALA A 85 -14.25 -7.77 6.36
N CYS A 86 -15.36 -7.12 6.01
CA CYS A 86 -15.76 -6.94 4.62
C CYS A 86 -14.78 -6.04 3.86
N HIS A 87 -14.36 -4.92 4.46
CA HIS A 87 -13.37 -4.02 3.89
C HIS A 87 -12.02 -4.73 3.67
N ARG A 88 -11.54 -5.47 4.68
CA ARG A 88 -10.27 -6.22 4.58
C ARG A 88 -10.31 -7.24 3.45
N GLY A 89 -11.34 -8.08 3.43
CA GLY A 89 -11.50 -9.07 2.37
C GLY A 89 -11.66 -8.44 0.97
N ALA A 90 -12.27 -7.26 0.85
CA ALA A 90 -12.37 -6.54 -0.42
C ALA A 90 -10.99 -6.03 -0.88
N LEU A 91 -10.19 -5.45 0.02
CA LEU A 91 -8.84 -4.97 -0.28
C LEU A 91 -7.90 -6.12 -0.64
N GLU A 92 -7.93 -7.22 0.09
CA GLU A 92 -7.15 -8.42 -0.20
C GLU A 92 -7.46 -8.98 -1.59
N ARG A 93 -8.75 -9.08 -1.96
CA ARG A 93 -9.16 -9.50 -3.30
C ARG A 93 -8.73 -8.51 -4.37
N LEU A 94 -8.86 -7.20 -4.13
CA LEU A 94 -8.42 -6.18 -5.07
C LEU A 94 -6.92 -6.31 -5.36
N MET A 95 -6.09 -6.47 -4.32
CA MET A 95 -4.65 -6.67 -4.46
C MET A 95 -4.36 -7.96 -5.24
N ALA A 96 -5.00 -9.07 -4.89
CA ALA A 96 -4.80 -10.35 -5.58
C ALA A 96 -5.18 -10.27 -7.07
N VAL A 97 -6.32 -9.66 -7.40
CA VAL A 97 -6.76 -9.46 -8.78
C VAL A 97 -5.81 -8.53 -9.54
N SER A 98 -5.39 -7.42 -8.93
CA SER A 98 -4.49 -6.45 -9.57
C SER A 98 -3.13 -7.07 -9.90
N LEU A 99 -2.54 -7.82 -8.96
CA LEU A 99 -1.30 -8.55 -9.18
C LEU A 99 -1.47 -9.68 -10.21
N GLY A 100 -2.59 -10.39 -10.20
CA GLY A 100 -2.90 -11.42 -11.20
C GLY A 100 -3.00 -10.85 -12.62
N LEU A 101 -3.67 -9.71 -12.78
CA LEU A 101 -3.76 -9.01 -14.07
C LEU A 101 -2.38 -8.54 -14.55
N LEU A 102 -1.56 -8.01 -13.65
CA LEU A 102 -0.19 -7.63 -13.96
C LEU A 102 0.66 -8.85 -14.40
N SER A 103 0.52 -9.99 -13.72
CA SER A 103 1.22 -11.23 -14.10
C SER A 103 0.91 -11.63 -15.55
N VAL A 104 -0.38 -11.62 -15.92
CA VAL A 104 -0.81 -11.94 -17.30
C VAL A 104 -0.24 -10.96 -18.31
N GLN A 105 -0.15 -9.67 -17.97
CA GLN A 105 0.46 -8.67 -18.85
C GLN A 105 1.97 -8.90 -19.00
N ILE A 106 2.68 -9.23 -17.92
CA ILE A 106 4.10 -9.56 -17.95
C ILE A 106 4.35 -10.78 -18.88
N GLU A 107 3.56 -11.84 -18.73
CA GLU A 107 3.65 -13.03 -19.59
C GLU A 107 3.52 -12.68 -21.08
N ARG A 108 2.55 -11.81 -21.42
CA ARG A 108 2.38 -11.33 -22.80
C ARG A 108 3.60 -10.55 -23.32
N GLN A 109 4.25 -9.76 -22.47
CA GLN A 109 5.47 -9.04 -22.85
C GLN A 109 6.64 -10.01 -23.08
N CYS A 110 6.79 -11.03 -22.24
CA CYS A 110 7.78 -12.09 -22.41
C CYS A 110 7.58 -12.85 -23.74
N ASP A 111 6.34 -13.26 -24.03
CA ASP A 111 6.00 -13.94 -25.28
C ASP A 111 6.31 -13.08 -26.51
N ALA A 112 6.02 -11.77 -26.43
CA ALA A 112 6.34 -10.83 -27.50
C ALA A 112 7.85 -10.75 -27.74
N LEU A 113 8.67 -10.65 -26.68
CA LEU A 113 10.13 -10.62 -26.79
C LEU A 113 10.70 -11.93 -27.35
N ASP A 114 10.17 -13.06 -26.91
CA ASP A 114 10.54 -14.39 -27.42
C ASP A 114 10.20 -14.55 -28.91
N SER A 115 9.05 -14.02 -29.34
CA SER A 115 8.64 -14.05 -30.74
C SER A 115 9.60 -13.26 -31.64
N VAL A 116 10.04 -12.08 -31.19
CA VAL A 116 11.03 -11.26 -31.91
C VAL A 116 12.36 -12.00 -32.02
N ARG A 117 12.84 -12.62 -30.93
CA ARG A 117 14.09 -13.39 -30.95
C ARG A 117 14.08 -14.56 -31.94
N ARG A 118 12.92 -15.19 -32.16
CA ARG A 118 12.79 -16.35 -33.05
C ARG A 118 12.67 -15.97 -34.53
N HIS A 119 12.29 -14.73 -34.85
CA HIS A 119 11.98 -14.28 -36.21
C HIS A 119 12.86 -13.12 -36.72
N GLY A 120 13.76 -12.59 -35.89
CA GLY A 120 14.78 -11.61 -36.26
C GLY A 120 16.13 -12.27 -36.46
#